data_AF-A0A956HS46-F1
#
_entry.id   AF-A0A956HS46-F1
#
_cell.length_a   1.000
_cell.length_b   1.000
_cell.length_c   1.000
_cell.angle_alpha   90.00
_cell.angle_beta   90.00
_cell.angle_gamma   90.00
#
_symmetry.space_group_name_H-M   'P 1'
#
loop_
_entity.id
_entity.type
_entity.pdbx_description
1 polymer ?
#
loop_
_entity_poly.entity_id
_entity_poly.type
_entity_poly.pdbx_seq_one_letter_code
_entity_poly.pdbx_strand_id
1 'polypeptide(L)'
;MLALAIGSSACADFRRGEYWEQDETGDTGDTADGGEGPGYGADIHPLLDSGCERCHAAGKSAGNTDFLIVSADTEASYASALDFVDTGDPGSSRLLSKCAGQGHGGGVIFDESSDEYALILAWIDAGAPP
;
A
#
# COMPACT_ATOMS: atom_id res chain seq x y z
N MET A 1 -17.51 -7.62 76.21
CA MET A 1 -18.36 -7.58 75.01
C MET A 1 -18.72 -6.13 74.73
N LEU A 2 -18.08 -5.50 73.74
CA LEU A 2 -18.60 -4.32 73.06
C LEU A 2 -17.93 -4.25 71.69
N ALA A 3 -18.71 -4.44 70.64
CA ALA A 3 -18.31 -4.23 69.27
C ALA A 3 -18.54 -2.75 68.91
N LEU A 4 -17.58 -2.12 68.24
CA LEU A 4 -17.87 -1.05 67.30
C LEU A 4 -16.75 -0.95 66.27
N ALA A 5 -17.09 -1.32 65.04
CA ALA A 5 -16.32 -0.97 63.85
C ALA A 5 -16.74 0.42 63.40
N ILE A 6 -15.78 1.30 63.08
CA ILE A 6 -15.98 2.43 62.17
C ILE A 6 -14.72 2.54 61.32
N GLY A 7 -14.88 2.33 60.02
CA GLY A 7 -13.83 2.52 59.02
C GLY A 7 -13.61 3.99 58.68
N SER A 8 -12.45 4.27 58.10
CA SER A 8 -12.17 5.47 57.31
C SER A 8 -10.97 5.17 56.43
N SER A 9 -11.25 4.71 55.21
CA SER A 9 -10.29 4.76 54.11
C SER A 9 -10.11 6.22 53.69
N ALA A 10 -8.88 6.72 53.69
CA ALA A 10 -8.49 7.89 52.90
C ALA A 10 -6.97 7.97 52.74
N CYS A 11 -6.54 8.01 51.47
CA CYS A 11 -5.27 8.52 50.94
C CYS A 11 -4.01 7.68 51.18
N ALA A 12 -3.98 6.45 50.66
CA ALA A 12 -2.73 5.92 50.11
C ALA A 12 -2.44 6.62 48.78
N ASP A 13 -1.22 7.16 48.69
CA ASP A 13 -0.62 7.94 47.60
C ASP A 13 -0.41 7.05 46.36
N PHE A 14 -1.29 7.19 45.35
CA PHE A 14 -1.16 6.52 44.06
C PHE A 14 -0.02 7.14 43.23
N ARG A 15 1.19 6.64 43.47
CA ARG A 15 2.29 6.77 42.51
C ARG A 15 2.20 5.67 41.45
N ARG A 16 2.21 6.15 40.20
CA ARG A 16 2.57 5.43 38.96
C ARG A 16 1.51 4.45 38.45
N GLY A 17 0.52 5.04 37.78
CA GLY A 17 0.09 4.70 36.42
C GLY A 17 -0.34 3.25 36.20
N GLU A 18 -1.64 3.04 36.30
CA GLU A 18 -2.37 1.91 35.72
C GLU A 18 -1.85 1.55 34.31
N TYR A 19 -1.30 0.35 34.23
CA TYR A 19 -1.40 -0.45 33.02
C TYR A 19 -2.79 -1.12 33.04
N TRP A 20 -3.36 -1.29 31.85
CA TRP A 20 -4.56 -2.05 31.48
C TRP A 20 -5.89 -1.65 32.15
N GLU A 21 -6.66 -0.80 31.47
CA GLU A 21 -8.12 -0.96 31.40
C GLU A 21 -8.57 -0.46 30.01
N GLN A 22 -8.79 -1.40 29.08
CA GLN A 22 -9.51 -1.15 27.84
C GLN A 22 -10.88 -1.78 28.00
N ASP A 23 -11.91 -0.95 28.13
CA ASP A 23 -13.21 -1.23 27.54
C ASP A 23 -14.04 0.06 27.47
N GLU A 24 -14.06 0.68 26.30
CA GLU A 24 -15.15 1.57 25.89
C GLU A 24 -15.41 1.24 24.41
N THR A 25 -16.38 0.36 24.19
CA THR A 25 -16.94 0.00 22.90
C THR A 25 -17.61 1.20 22.24
N GLY A 26 -17.03 1.68 21.14
CA GLY A 26 -17.65 2.58 20.17
C GLY A 26 -17.68 1.93 18.79
N ASP A 27 -18.80 1.29 18.49
CA ASP A 27 -19.16 0.65 17.22
C ASP A 27 -19.55 1.69 16.14
N THR A 28 -18.86 1.66 14.99
CA THR A 28 -19.38 1.38 13.63
C THR A 28 -18.45 2.04 12.60
N GLY A 29 -17.67 1.21 11.91
CA GLY A 29 -16.81 1.61 10.81
C GLY A 29 -16.12 0.45 10.10
N ASP A 30 -16.82 -0.65 9.88
CA ASP A 30 -16.60 -1.48 8.69
C ASP A 30 -17.01 -0.59 7.49
N THR A 31 -16.16 -0.22 6.54
CA THR A 31 -15.38 -1.07 5.65
C THR A 31 -14.14 -0.34 5.11
N ALA A 32 -12.95 -0.87 5.37
CA ALA A 32 -11.91 -1.10 4.37
C ALA A 32 -10.78 -1.82 5.10
N ASP A 33 -10.76 -3.15 4.98
CA ASP A 33 -9.52 -3.90 5.04
C ASP A 33 -8.64 -3.37 3.88
N GLY A 34 -7.97 -2.25 4.13
CA GLY A 34 -6.96 -1.68 3.25
C GLY A 34 -5.72 -2.54 3.44
N GLY A 35 -5.52 -3.47 2.51
CA GLY A 35 -4.53 -4.54 2.57
C GLY A 35 -3.16 -4.07 3.08
N GLU A 36 -2.51 -4.96 3.84
CA GLU A 36 -1.31 -4.74 4.64
C GLU A 36 -0.01 -4.38 3.85
N GLY A 37 -0.10 -3.71 2.69
CA GLY A 37 1.00 -3.41 1.78
C GLY A 37 0.94 -2.01 1.13
N PRO A 38 1.88 -1.68 0.22
CA PRO A 38 1.94 -0.39 -0.45
C PRO A 38 0.67 -0.12 -1.23
N GLY A 39 0.23 1.14 -1.32
CA GLY A 39 -0.96 1.56 -2.08
C GLY A 39 -0.59 2.13 -3.44
N TYR A 40 -1.45 1.95 -4.45
CA TYR A 40 -1.13 2.40 -5.81
C TYR A 40 -0.90 3.90 -5.87
N GLY A 41 -1.84 4.71 -5.37
CA GLY A 41 -1.78 6.17 -5.52
C GLY A 41 -0.60 6.82 -4.79
N ALA A 42 -0.27 6.34 -3.58
CA ALA A 42 0.79 6.93 -2.75
C ALA A 42 2.19 6.41 -3.11
N ASP A 43 2.32 5.11 -3.40
CA ASP A 43 3.62 4.45 -3.50
C ASP A 43 3.99 4.10 -4.95
N ILE A 44 3.04 3.65 -5.75
CA ILE A 44 3.32 3.08 -7.09
C ILE A 44 3.17 4.10 -8.20
N HIS A 45 2.14 4.93 -8.17
CA HIS A 45 1.88 5.94 -9.19
C HIS A 45 3.08 6.89 -9.38
N PRO A 46 3.76 7.39 -8.33
CA PRO A 46 4.97 8.20 -8.51
C PRO A 46 6.12 7.45 -9.23
N LEU A 47 6.26 6.15 -9.01
CA LEU A 47 7.26 5.33 -9.69
C LEU A 47 6.93 5.15 -11.17
N LEU A 48 5.68 4.84 -11.49
CA LEU A 48 5.24 4.69 -12.88
C LEU A 48 5.26 6.02 -13.64
N ASP A 49 4.90 7.12 -12.99
CA ASP A 49 4.96 8.45 -13.58
C ASP A 49 6.41 8.82 -13.95
N SER A 50 7.33 8.67 -13.01
CA SER A 50 8.75 9.00 -13.23
C SER A 50 9.48 8.06 -14.19
N GLY A 51 9.16 6.76 -14.16
CA GLY A 51 9.85 5.73 -14.93
C GLY A 51 9.23 5.45 -16.31
N CYS A 52 7.90 5.54 -16.43
CA CYS A 52 7.17 4.98 -17.57
C CYS A 52 6.45 6.05 -18.43
N GLU A 53 5.90 7.12 -17.83
CA GLU A 53 5.06 8.13 -18.53
C GLU A 53 5.74 8.68 -19.78
N ARG A 54 7.04 8.98 -19.70
CA ARG A 54 7.81 9.59 -20.79
C ARG A 54 7.67 8.85 -22.14
N CYS A 55 7.38 7.56 -22.10
CA CYS A 55 7.11 6.70 -23.25
C CYS A 55 5.65 6.24 -23.31
N HIS A 56 5.04 5.94 -22.17
CA HIS A 56 3.70 5.37 -22.04
C HIS A 56 2.63 6.43 -21.77
N ALA A 57 2.64 7.51 -22.53
CA ALA A 57 1.58 8.52 -22.50
C ALA A 57 1.09 8.83 -23.92
N ALA A 58 -0.11 9.40 -24.03
CA ALA A 58 -0.71 9.70 -25.33
C ALA A 58 0.24 10.56 -26.21
N GLY A 59 0.49 10.09 -27.43
CA GLY A 59 1.39 10.76 -28.38
C GLY A 59 2.90 10.57 -28.11
N LYS A 60 3.28 9.75 -27.13
CA LYS A 60 4.68 9.33 -26.91
C LYS A 60 5.01 8.04 -27.67
N SER A 61 6.27 7.62 -27.61
CA SER A 61 6.80 6.48 -28.36
C SER A 61 6.08 5.15 -28.11
N ALA A 62 5.49 4.96 -26.93
CA ALA A 62 4.66 3.80 -26.57
C ALA A 62 3.21 4.19 -26.22
N GLY A 63 2.76 5.38 -26.66
CA GLY A 63 1.42 5.90 -26.40
C GLY A 63 0.28 5.18 -27.10
N ASN A 64 0.58 4.17 -27.92
CA ASN A 64 -0.39 3.30 -28.59
C ASN A 64 -0.43 1.88 -28.01
N THR A 65 0.26 1.63 -26.91
CA THR A 65 0.17 0.36 -26.17
C THR A 65 -1.01 0.40 -25.20
N ASP A 66 -1.41 -0.78 -24.70
CA ASP A 66 -2.49 -0.89 -23.71
C ASP A 66 -2.05 -0.43 -22.29
N PHE A 67 -0.75 -0.21 -22.07
CA PHE A 67 -0.22 0.36 -20.84
C PHE A 67 -0.01 1.87 -21.01
N LEU A 68 -0.81 2.68 -20.32
CA LEU A 68 -0.76 4.13 -20.35
C LEU A 68 -0.73 4.72 -18.93
N ILE A 69 0.15 5.68 -18.73
CA ILE A 69 0.26 6.50 -17.52
C ILE A 69 -0.23 7.89 -17.86
N VAL A 70 -1.15 8.39 -17.04
CA VAL A 70 -1.74 9.72 -17.14
C VAL A 70 -1.51 10.41 -15.80
N SER A 71 -0.47 11.24 -15.69
CA SER A 71 -0.03 11.84 -14.42
C SER A 71 -1.14 12.58 -13.67
N ALA A 72 -2.09 13.17 -14.40
CA ALA A 72 -3.21 13.92 -13.85
C ALA A 72 -4.43 13.04 -13.48
N ASP A 73 -4.40 11.75 -13.83
CA ASP A 73 -5.48 10.79 -13.63
C ASP A 73 -4.89 9.47 -13.10
N THR A 74 -4.67 9.44 -11.79
CA THR A 74 -4.14 8.28 -11.07
C THR A 74 -5.06 7.06 -11.22
N GLU A 75 -6.38 7.25 -11.26
CA GLU A 75 -7.34 6.15 -11.42
C GLU A 75 -7.25 5.51 -12.80
N ALA A 76 -7.12 6.31 -13.86
CA ALA A 76 -6.91 5.78 -15.21
C ALA A 76 -5.59 5.00 -15.31
N SER A 77 -4.53 5.51 -14.68
CA SER A 77 -3.22 4.84 -14.63
C SER A 77 -3.29 3.55 -13.81
N TYR A 78 -4.04 3.52 -12.71
CA TYR A 78 -4.28 2.34 -11.88
C TYR A 78 -4.99 1.25 -12.67
N ALA A 79 -6.10 1.60 -13.34
CA ALA A 79 -6.83 0.66 -14.18
C ALA A 79 -5.94 0.08 -15.29
N SER A 80 -5.11 0.90 -15.93
CA SER A 80 -4.16 0.44 -16.93
C SER A 80 -3.07 -0.47 -16.34
N ALA A 81 -2.60 -0.21 -15.11
CA ALA A 81 -1.63 -1.07 -14.45
C ALA A 81 -2.20 -2.44 -14.07
N LEU A 82 -3.47 -2.51 -13.65
CA LEU A 82 -4.13 -3.76 -13.28
C LEU A 82 -4.20 -4.78 -14.44
N ASP A 83 -4.23 -4.33 -15.70
CA ASP A 83 -4.21 -5.22 -16.86
C ASP A 83 -2.87 -5.97 -17.03
N PHE A 84 -1.84 -5.61 -16.26
CA PHE A 84 -0.47 -6.12 -16.37
C PHE A 84 0.03 -6.81 -15.09
N VAL A 85 -0.81 -6.92 -14.07
CA VAL A 85 -0.48 -7.61 -12.81
C VAL A 85 -1.22 -8.94 -12.70
N ASP A 86 -0.57 -9.91 -12.08
CA ASP A 86 -1.17 -11.17 -11.66
C ASP A 86 -0.98 -11.28 -10.16
N THR A 87 -2.05 -11.04 -9.39
CA THR A 87 -2.00 -11.12 -7.92
C THR A 87 -2.00 -12.57 -7.42
N GLY A 88 -2.29 -13.56 -8.28
CA GLY A 88 -2.17 -14.99 -7.96
C GLY A 88 -0.75 -15.53 -8.17
N ASP A 89 0.04 -14.88 -9.03
CA ASP A 89 1.47 -15.11 -9.21
C ASP A 89 2.24 -13.78 -9.41
N PRO A 90 2.46 -13.01 -8.32
CA PRO A 90 3.02 -11.66 -8.38
C PRO A 90 4.32 -11.56 -9.18
N GLY A 91 5.25 -12.50 -8.98
CA GLY A 91 6.55 -12.51 -9.64
C GLY A 91 6.48 -12.76 -11.15
N SER A 92 5.41 -13.38 -11.64
CA SER A 92 5.18 -13.61 -13.08
C SER A 92 4.45 -12.45 -13.78
N SER A 93 4.10 -11.39 -13.04
CA SER A 93 3.39 -10.23 -13.58
C SER A 93 4.10 -9.61 -14.78
N ARG A 94 3.33 -9.30 -15.83
CA ARG A 94 3.86 -8.68 -17.05
C ARG A 94 4.49 -7.32 -16.76
N LEU A 95 3.94 -6.57 -15.80
CA LEU A 95 4.50 -5.29 -15.34
C LEU A 95 5.97 -5.45 -14.88
N LEU A 96 6.25 -6.45 -14.04
CA LEU A 96 7.59 -6.71 -13.50
C LEU A 96 8.56 -7.17 -14.59
N SER A 97 8.16 -8.13 -15.43
CA SER A 97 9.02 -8.57 -16.55
C SER A 97 9.36 -7.43 -17.51
N LYS A 98 8.41 -6.50 -17.77
CA LYS A 98 8.67 -5.34 -18.63
C LYS A 98 9.57 -4.30 -17.99
N CYS A 99 9.39 -3.96 -16.71
CA CYS A 99 10.26 -2.97 -16.07
C CYS A 99 11.70 -3.51 -15.92
N ALA A 100 11.88 -4.82 -15.71
CA ALA A 100 13.17 -5.52 -15.74
C ALA A 100 13.77 -5.67 -17.16
N GLY A 101 13.13 -5.14 -18.19
CA GLY A 101 13.66 -5.09 -19.56
C GLY A 101 13.32 -6.30 -20.44
N GLN A 102 12.56 -7.28 -19.95
CA GLN A 102 12.27 -8.52 -20.69
C GLN A 102 11.29 -8.27 -21.86
N GLY A 103 11.86 -8.19 -23.07
CA GLY A 103 11.11 -7.84 -24.28
C GLY A 103 10.47 -6.44 -24.19
N HIS A 104 11.08 -5.53 -23.43
CA HIS A 104 10.66 -4.14 -23.32
C HIS A 104 11.52 -3.27 -24.22
N GLY A 105 10.92 -2.61 -25.22
CA GLY A 105 11.66 -1.83 -26.21
C GLY A 105 12.47 -0.67 -25.64
N GLY A 106 12.10 -0.18 -24.45
CA GLY A 106 12.82 0.86 -23.70
C GLY A 106 14.01 0.36 -22.88
N GLY A 107 14.26 -0.95 -22.84
CA GLY A 107 15.27 -1.56 -21.99
C GLY A 107 14.83 -1.68 -20.52
N VAL A 108 15.80 -1.83 -19.63
CA VAL A 108 15.59 -1.88 -18.18
C VAL A 108 15.20 -0.51 -17.66
N ILE A 109 14.10 -0.44 -16.90
CA ILE A 109 13.65 0.74 -16.17
C ILE A 109 13.94 0.58 -14.68
N PHE A 110 13.52 -0.56 -14.11
CA PHE A 110 13.82 -0.97 -12.75
C PHE A 110 14.39 -2.39 -12.80
N ASP A 111 15.63 -2.54 -12.34
CA ASP A 111 16.29 -3.84 -12.24
C ASP A 111 15.59 -4.69 -11.16
N GLU A 112 15.60 -6.02 -11.29
CA GLU A 112 15.05 -6.95 -10.29
C GLU A 112 15.67 -6.76 -8.89
N SER A 113 16.88 -6.18 -8.81
CA SER A 113 17.53 -5.84 -7.54
C SER A 113 17.23 -4.43 -7.01
N SER A 114 16.38 -3.65 -7.69
CA SER A 114 16.08 -2.25 -7.31
C SER A 114 14.97 -2.16 -6.27
N ASP A 115 14.99 -1.10 -5.47
CA ASP A 115 13.95 -0.84 -4.45
C ASP A 115 12.59 -0.58 -5.11
N GLU A 116 12.57 0.06 -6.29
CA GLU A 116 11.34 0.31 -7.06
C GLU A 116 10.70 -0.99 -7.57
N TYR A 117 11.52 -1.93 -8.06
CA TYR A 117 11.03 -3.25 -8.45
C TYR A 117 10.43 -3.99 -7.25
N ALA A 118 11.14 -3.98 -6.12
CA ALA A 118 10.69 -4.62 -4.89
C ALA A 118 9.38 -4.00 -4.37
N LEU A 119 9.21 -2.68 -4.47
CA LEU A 119 7.99 -1.98 -4.05
C LEU A 119 6.80 -2.33 -4.95
N ILE A 120 6.99 -2.39 -6.27
CA ILE A 120 5.95 -2.82 -7.21
C ILE A 120 5.56 -4.27 -6.93
N LEU A 121 6.53 -5.16 -6.71
CA LEU A 121 6.25 -6.56 -6.35
C LEU A 121 5.44 -6.66 -5.05
N ALA A 122 5.81 -5.89 -4.02
CA ALA A 122 5.10 -5.88 -2.74
C ALA A 122 3.66 -5.35 -2.87
N TRP A 123 3.42 -4.34 -3.71
CA TRP A 123 2.07 -3.88 -4.03
C TRP A 123 1.23 -4.96 -4.71
N ILE A 124 1.79 -5.68 -5.68
CA ILE A 124 1.07 -6.78 -6.37
C ILE A 124 0.78 -7.92 -5.39
N ASP A 125 1.75 -8.30 -4.56
CA ASP A 125 1.62 -9.35 -3.53
C ASP A 125 0.54 -9.01 -2.49
N ALA A 126 0.37 -7.72 -2.17
CA ALA A 126 -0.70 -7.22 -1.31
C ALA A 126 -2.09 -7.19 -1.98
N GLY A 127 -2.22 -7.72 -3.20
CA GLY A 127 -3.48 -7.72 -3.95
C GLY A 127 -3.70 -6.46 -4.79
N ALA A 128 -2.64 -5.69 -5.03
CA ALA A 128 -2.65 -4.44 -5.81
C ALA A 128 -3.69 -3.42 -5.30
N PRO A 129 -3.68 -3.03 -4.01
CA PRO A 129 -4.63 -2.05 -3.48
C PRO A 129 -4.47 -0.67 -4.14
N PRO A 130 -5.57 0.11 -4.27
CA PRO A 130 -5.53 1.45 -4.88
C PRO A 130 -4.70 2.46 -4.08
#